data_AF-A0AA96DMY0-F1
#
_entry.id   AF-A0AA96DMY0-F1
#
_cell.length_a   1.000
_cell.length_b   1.000
_cell.length_c   1.000
_cell.angle_alpha   90.00
_cell.angle_beta   90.00
_cell.angle_gamma   90.00
#
_symmetry.space_group_name_H-M   'P 1'
#
loop_
_entity.id
_entity.type
_entity.pdbx_description
1 polymer ?
#
loop_
_entity_poly.entity_id
_entity_poly.type
_entity_poly.pdbx_seq_one_letter_code
_entity_poly.pdbx_strand_id
1 'polypeptide(L)' 'MKVEWMDYSGYKEYEQLNPPFEHGVTILDLIFNEGDRAKEFMKSFDKSR' A
#
# COMPACT_ATOMS: atom_id res chain seq x y z
N MET A 1 -5.62 28.85 6.97
CA MET A 1 -5.29 27.53 6.41
C MET A 1 -4.29 26.85 7.33
N LYS A 2 -4.59 25.65 7.83
CA LYS A 2 -3.62 24.78 8.49
C LYS A 2 -3.04 23.83 7.44
N VAL A 3 -1.73 23.61 7.48
CA VAL A 3 -1.08 22.58 6.67
C VAL A 3 -1.18 21.27 7.44
N GLU A 4 -1.60 20.21 6.77
CA GLU A 4 -1.62 18.85 7.31
C GLU A 4 -0.71 17.97 6.45
N TRP A 5 -0.02 17.03 7.10
CA TRP A 5 0.91 16.12 6.47
C TRP A 5 0.25 14.76 6.30
N MET A 6 0.43 14.12 5.14
CA MET A 6 0.03 12.73 4.98
C MET A 6 1.03 11.81 5.67
N ASP A 7 0.51 10.93 6.52
CA ASP A 7 1.29 9.89 7.18
C ASP A 7 1.29 8.62 6.32
N TYR A 8 2.46 8.33 5.74
CA TYR A 8 2.71 7.11 4.96
C TYR A 8 3.34 5.99 5.81
N SER A 9 3.46 6.14 7.12
CA SER A 9 4.03 5.10 7.99
C SER A 9 3.15 3.85 8.03
N GLY A 10 3.73 2.65 7.98
CA GLY A 10 2.97 1.39 8.10
C GLY A 10 2.27 0.91 6.83
N TYR A 11 2.54 1.50 5.66
CA TYR A 11 2.33 0.77 4.41
C TYR A 11 3.33 -0.38 4.34
N LYS A 12 2.83 -1.60 4.11
CA LYS A 12 3.65 -2.80 4.07
C LYS A 12 4.22 -3.00 2.68
N GLU A 13 5.43 -3.55 2.62
CA GLU A 13 5.98 -4.06 1.36
C GLU A 13 5.23 -5.34 0.95
N TYR A 14 5.16 -5.57 -0.35
CA TYR A 14 4.49 -6.72 -0.96
C TYR A 14 5.33 -7.26 -2.12
N GLU A 15 4.99 -8.46 -2.61
CA GLU A 15 5.77 -9.10 -3.66
C GLU A 15 5.41 -8.48 -5.02
N GLN A 16 6.21 -7.51 -5.45
CA GLN A 16 6.12 -6.95 -6.79
C GLN A 16 6.77 -7.89 -7.82
N LEU A 17 6.10 -8.07 -8.96
CA LEU A 17 6.57 -8.90 -10.06
C LEU A 17 7.97 -8.51 -10.57
N ASN A 18 8.27 -7.20 -10.53
CA ASN A 18 9.54 -6.66 -11.00
C ASN A 18 10.31 -6.07 -9.80
N PRO A 19 11.42 -6.70 -9.37
CA PRO A 19 12.29 -6.10 -8.35
C PRO A 19 13.14 -4.95 -8.92
N PRO A 20 13.62 -4.01 -8.08
CA PRO A 20 13.40 -3.91 -6.64
C PRO A 20 12.03 -3.32 -6.30
N PHE A 21 11.63 -3.44 -5.03
CA PHE A 21 10.35 -2.92 -4.56
C PHE A 21 10.28 -1.38 -4.60
N GLU A 22 9.20 -0.85 -5.16
CA GLU A 22 8.92 0.58 -5.31
C GLU A 22 7.62 0.98 -4.60
N HIS A 23 7.68 1.94 -3.67
CA HIS A 23 6.50 2.48 -2.98
C HIS A 23 5.64 3.40 -3.87
N GLY A 24 6.22 3.97 -4.94
CA GLY A 24 5.60 4.96 -5.84
C GLY A 24 4.65 4.36 -6.87
N VAL A 25 3.92 3.31 -6.53
CA VAL A 25 3.05 2.55 -7.43
C VAL A 25 1.58 2.87 -7.20
N THR A 26 0.73 2.51 -8.18
CA THR A 26 -0.70 2.74 -8.07
C THR A 26 -1.37 1.64 -7.26
N ILE A 27 -2.60 1.89 -6.79
CA ILE A 27 -3.39 0.84 -6.15
C ILE A 27 -3.73 -0.31 -7.11
N LEU A 28 -3.77 -0.04 -8.42
CA LEU A 28 -3.98 -1.07 -9.43
C LEU A 28 -2.80 -2.04 -9.49
N ASP A 29 -1.56 -1.54 -9.36
CA ASP A 29 -0.37 -2.39 -9.30
C ASP A 29 -0.44 -3.34 -8.10
N LEU A 30 -0.79 -2.83 -6.91
CA LEU A 30 -1.00 -3.68 -5.73
C LEU A 30 -2.05 -4.76 -5.99
N ILE A 31 -3.20 -4.39 -6.56
CA ILE A 31 -4.29 -5.34 -6.86
C ILE A 31 -3.85 -6.40 -7.86
N PHE A 32 -3.06 -6.05 -8.87
CA PHE A 32 -2.59 -7.02 -9.87
C PHE A 32 -1.48 -7.93 -9.35
N ASN A 33 -0.64 -7.47 -8.42
CA ASN A 33 0.39 -8.30 -7.81
C ASN A 33 -0.18 -9.24 -6.73
N GLU A 34 -1.08 -8.75 -5.87
CA GLU A 34 -1.55 -9.45 -4.68
C GLU A 34 -2.98 -10.02 -4.79
N GLY A 35 -3.75 -9.59 -5.80
CA GLY A 35 -5.13 -10.03 -6.03
C GLY A 35 -6.02 -9.81 -4.81
N ASP A 36 -6.66 -10.88 -4.35
CA ASP A 36 -7.56 -10.86 -3.19
C ASP A 36 -6.87 -10.42 -1.88
N ARG A 37 -5.54 -10.63 -1.78
CA ARG A 37 -4.73 -10.23 -0.61
C ARG A 37 -4.39 -8.75 -0.59
N ALA A 38 -4.64 -7.99 -1.65
CA ALA A 38 -4.30 -6.57 -1.73
C ALA A 38 -4.80 -5.76 -0.51
N LYS A 39 -5.97 -6.14 0.03
CA LYS A 39 -6.56 -5.55 1.23
C LYS A 39 -5.66 -5.62 2.47
N GLU A 40 -4.77 -6.60 2.58
CA GLU A 40 -3.87 -6.80 3.72
C GLU A 40 -2.70 -5.78 3.77
N PHE A 41 -2.45 -5.13 2.63
CA PHE A 41 -1.41 -4.11 2.44
C PHE A 41 -1.98 -2.68 2.43
N MET A 42 -3.30 -2.53 2.55
CA MET A 42 -3.99 -1.24 2.56
C MET A 42 -4.37 -0.83 3.99
N LYS A 43 -4.08 0.42 4.35
CA LYS A 43 -4.48 1.00 5.65
C LYS A 43 -6.00 1.05 5.88
N SER A 44 -6.79 1.14 4.81
CA SER A 44 -8.25 1.26 4.89
C SER A 44 -8.96 0.02 5.42
N PHE A 45 -8.31 -1.14 5.35
CA PHE A 45 -8.89 -2.44 5.73
C PHE A 45 -8.16 -3.09 6.90
N ASP A 46 -7.15 -2.41 7.46
CA ASP A 46 -6.43 -2.89 8.62
C ASP A 46 -7.37 -2.96 9.82
N LYS A 47 -7.54 -4.17 10.37
CA LYS A 47 -8.41 -4.44 11.53
C LYS A 47 -7.78 -4.06 12.87
N SER A 48 -6.55 -3.52 12.86
CA SER A 48 -5.84 -3.09 14.07
C SER A 48 -6.15 -1.65 14.52
N ARG A 49 -7.08 -0.96 13.84
CA ARG A 49 -7.58 0.37 14.20
C ARG A 49 -8.92 0.35 14.93
#